data_AF-Q94JU0-F1
#
_entry.id   AF-Q94JU0-F1
#
_cell.length_a   1.000
_cell.length_b   1.000
_cell.length_c   1.000
_cell.angle_alpha   90.00
_cell.angle_beta   90.00
_cell.angle_gamma   90.00
#
_symmetry.space_group_name_H-M   'P 1'
#
loop_
_entity.id
_entity.type
_entity.pdbx_description
1 polymer ?
#
loop_
_entity_poly.entity_id
_entity_poly.type
_entity_poly.pdbx_seq_one_letter_code
_entity_poly.pdbx_strand_id
1 'polypeptide(L)'
;MEEGKKKKKFMERDAYAYWKGNPFVASPSREDLLTCNLSSLHDWNARIFIQDWISEGQRGFENSNVANQCTYRTLQPLQHYWPIRDKDKCRSIKFAVDWLNNHTQKAQEIGREASEFMQRDLSMENVYDYMFHLLNEYSKLLKYKPQVPKNSVELCTEALVCPSEGEDVNGVDKKFMIGSLVSRPHASGPCSLPPPFDSNGLEKFHRKKLNLIRQVEKWEDSYWQKVL
;
A
#
# COMPACT_ATOMS: atom_id res chain seq x y z
N MET A 1 10.33 -5.09 5.00
CA MET A 1 10.49 -5.15 3.52
C MET A 1 11.86 -5.67 3.09
N GLU A 2 12.96 -5.16 3.67
CA GLU A 2 14.33 -5.56 3.28
C GLU A 2 14.62 -7.05 3.45
N GLU A 3 14.20 -7.66 4.55
CA GLU A 3 14.36 -9.10 4.76
C GLU A 3 13.63 -9.93 3.70
N GLY A 4 12.44 -9.50 3.27
CA GLY A 4 11.67 -10.14 2.20
C GLY A 4 12.38 -10.05 0.84
N LYS A 5 13.01 -8.90 0.53
CA LYS A 5 13.82 -8.76 -0.70
C LYS A 5 15.03 -9.68 -0.73
N LYS A 6 15.66 -9.92 0.42
CA LYS A 6 16.84 -10.79 0.54
C LYS A 6 16.52 -12.27 0.31
N LYS A 7 15.26 -12.70 0.51
CA LYS A 7 14.84 -14.10 0.37
C LYS A 7 14.86 -14.62 -1.08
N LYS A 8 14.65 -13.76 -2.08
CA LYS A 8 14.57 -14.16 -3.50
C LYS A 8 14.98 -13.00 -4.40
N LYS A 9 15.99 -13.20 -5.27
CA LYS A 9 16.44 -12.15 -6.19
C LYS A 9 15.34 -11.82 -7.20
N PHE A 10 15.35 -10.59 -7.72
CA PHE A 10 14.30 -10.14 -8.65
C PHE A 10 14.14 -11.07 -9.85
N MET A 11 15.25 -11.48 -10.47
CA MET A 11 15.27 -12.35 -11.66
C MET A 11 14.87 -13.80 -11.38
N GLU A 12 14.81 -14.22 -10.12
CA GLU A 12 14.39 -15.58 -9.75
C GLU A 12 12.87 -15.68 -9.54
N ARG A 13 12.16 -14.54 -9.49
CA ARG A 13 10.73 -14.48 -9.22
C ARG A 13 9.92 -15.01 -10.39
N ASP A 14 8.77 -15.60 -10.05
CA ASP A 14 7.86 -16.12 -11.05
C ASP A 14 7.26 -14.97 -11.87
N ALA A 15 7.26 -15.15 -13.18
CA ALA A 15 6.94 -14.11 -14.16
C ALA A 15 5.41 -13.93 -14.35
N TYR A 16 4.64 -14.07 -13.27
CA TYR A 16 3.18 -13.96 -13.26
C TYR A 16 2.73 -12.82 -12.35
N ALA A 17 1.62 -12.18 -12.71
CA ALA A 17 0.93 -11.31 -11.77
C ALA A 17 0.36 -12.15 -10.62
N TYR A 18 0.40 -11.61 -9.40
CA TYR A 18 -0.09 -12.27 -8.20
C TYR A 18 -0.97 -11.33 -7.39
N TRP A 19 -2.12 -11.82 -6.95
CA TRP A 19 -2.98 -11.12 -5.99
C TRP A 19 -3.60 -12.12 -5.03
N LYS A 20 -3.57 -11.81 -3.73
CA LYS A 20 -4.28 -12.54 -2.69
C LYS A 20 -4.96 -11.53 -1.77
N GLY A 21 -6.28 -11.61 -1.61
CA GLY A 21 -7.01 -10.61 -0.81
C GLY A 21 -8.51 -10.86 -0.68
N ASN A 22 -9.19 -9.94 0.00
CA ASN A 22 -10.65 -9.97 0.10
C ASN A 22 -11.27 -9.31 -1.16
N PRO A 23 -11.99 -10.07 -2.01
CA PRO A 23 -12.62 -9.52 -3.21
C PRO A 23 -13.87 -8.68 -2.90
N PHE A 24 -14.48 -8.86 -1.74
CA PHE A 24 -15.75 -8.22 -1.37
C PHE A 24 -15.57 -6.82 -0.77
N VAL A 25 -14.32 -6.38 -0.58
CA VAL A 25 -14.00 -5.00 -0.17
C VAL A 25 -13.76 -4.17 -1.43
N ALA A 26 -14.37 -2.98 -1.51
CA ALA A 26 -14.29 -2.11 -2.69
C ALA A 26 -14.83 -2.78 -3.99
N SER A 27 -15.94 -3.52 -3.86
CA SER A 27 -16.70 -4.04 -5.01
C SER A 27 -17.23 -2.87 -5.88
N PRO A 28 -17.25 -3.03 -7.23
CA PRO A 28 -16.93 -4.25 -7.98
C PRO A 28 -15.44 -4.43 -8.32
N SER A 29 -14.58 -3.43 -8.08
CA SER A 29 -13.22 -3.40 -8.63
C SER A 29 -12.34 -4.61 -8.26
N ARG A 30 -12.41 -5.08 -7.01
CA ARG A 30 -11.66 -6.29 -6.58
C ARG A 30 -12.37 -7.59 -6.95
N GLU A 31 -13.69 -7.56 -7.05
CA GLU A 31 -14.51 -8.70 -7.47
C GLU A 31 -14.23 -9.04 -8.95
N ASP A 32 -14.07 -8.01 -9.79
CA ASP A 32 -13.69 -8.15 -11.20
C ASP A 32 -12.34 -8.87 -11.40
N LEU A 33 -11.43 -8.85 -10.41
CA LEU A 33 -10.17 -9.61 -10.52
C LEU A 33 -10.42 -11.13 -10.53
N LEU A 34 -11.52 -11.59 -9.92
CA LEU A 34 -11.89 -13.01 -9.93
C LEU A 34 -12.23 -13.49 -11.35
N THR A 35 -12.68 -12.59 -12.23
CA THR A 35 -12.93 -12.93 -13.64
C THR A 35 -11.63 -13.13 -14.43
N CYS A 36 -10.45 -12.95 -13.84
CA CYS A 36 -9.19 -13.27 -14.50
C CYS A 36 -8.79 -14.73 -14.32
N ASN A 37 -9.59 -15.52 -13.60
CA ASN A 37 -9.38 -16.95 -13.37
C ASN A 37 -10.49 -17.80 -14.04
N LEU A 38 -10.80 -17.52 -15.31
CA LEU A 38 -12.00 -18.03 -15.99
C LEU A 38 -11.92 -19.49 -16.43
N SER A 39 -10.77 -19.99 -16.92
CA SER A 39 -10.61 -21.41 -17.32
C SER A 39 -9.16 -21.80 -17.58
N SER A 40 -8.88 -23.11 -17.63
CA SER A 40 -7.59 -23.68 -18.06
C SER A 40 -7.23 -23.40 -19.53
N LEU A 41 -8.18 -22.94 -20.34
CA LEU A 41 -8.00 -22.63 -21.76
C LEU A 41 -7.56 -21.17 -22.00
N HIS A 42 -7.62 -20.31 -20.98
CA HIS A 42 -7.27 -18.89 -21.11
C HIS A 42 -6.45 -18.41 -19.91
N ASP A 43 -5.12 -18.38 -20.06
CA ASP A 43 -4.21 -17.89 -19.02
C ASP A 43 -3.91 -16.40 -19.23
N TRP A 44 -4.42 -15.57 -18.32
CA TRP A 44 -4.16 -14.13 -18.26
C TRP A 44 -2.79 -13.80 -17.64
N ASN A 45 -1.92 -14.80 -17.41
CA ASN A 45 -0.67 -14.70 -16.67
C ASN A 45 -0.86 -14.11 -15.25
N ALA A 46 -2.03 -14.35 -14.65
CA ALA A 46 -2.40 -13.86 -13.33
C ALA A 46 -2.74 -15.01 -12.39
N ARG A 47 -2.36 -14.91 -11.12
CA ARG A 47 -2.63 -15.87 -10.05
C ARG A 47 -3.40 -15.14 -8.95
N ILE A 48 -4.71 -15.36 -8.90
CA ILE A 48 -5.67 -14.62 -8.07
C ILE A 48 -6.23 -15.56 -7.00
N PHE A 49 -6.09 -15.20 -5.73
CA PHE A 49 -6.53 -16.02 -4.59
C PHE A 49 -7.38 -15.21 -3.62
N ILE A 50 -8.45 -15.82 -3.09
CA ILE A 50 -9.24 -15.20 -2.02
C ILE A 50 -8.52 -15.43 -0.68
N GLN A 51 -8.33 -14.36 0.09
CA GLN A 51 -7.79 -14.43 1.44
C GLN A 51 -8.91 -14.79 2.42
N ASP A 52 -8.82 -15.96 3.05
CA ASP A 52 -9.68 -16.37 4.15
C ASP A 52 -9.15 -15.77 5.47
N TRP A 53 -9.87 -14.78 6.01
CA TRP A 53 -9.47 -14.08 7.24
C TRP A 53 -9.70 -14.89 8.51
N ILE A 54 -10.67 -15.81 8.50
CA ILE A 54 -10.99 -16.64 9.66
C ILE A 54 -9.83 -17.63 9.88
N SER A 55 -9.38 -18.27 8.80
CA SER A 55 -8.26 -19.20 8.86
C SER A 55 -6.91 -18.51 9.17
N GLU A 56 -6.68 -17.30 8.66
CA GLU A 56 -5.45 -16.55 8.97
C GLU A 56 -5.41 -16.05 10.41
N GLY A 57 -6.54 -15.60 10.97
CA GLY A 57 -6.62 -15.22 12.37
C GLY A 57 -6.25 -16.37 13.31
N GLN A 58 -6.69 -17.59 12.99
CA GLN A 58 -6.31 -18.81 13.73
C GLN A 58 -4.82 -19.17 13.60
N ARG A 59 -4.15 -18.70 12.55
CA ARG A 59 -2.73 -18.97 12.26
C ARG A 59 -1.83 -17.76 12.52
N GLY A 60 -2.30 -16.80 13.33
CA GLY A 60 -1.49 -15.63 13.71
C GLY A 60 -1.05 -14.76 12.53
N PHE A 61 -1.82 -14.73 11.43
CA PHE A 61 -1.56 -13.92 10.23
C PHE A 61 -0.21 -14.18 9.55
N GLU A 62 0.39 -15.36 9.73
CA GLU A 62 1.70 -15.73 9.16
C GLU A 62 1.79 -15.50 7.64
N ASN A 63 0.68 -15.68 6.91
CA ASN A 63 0.62 -15.53 5.45
C ASN A 63 -0.05 -14.22 5.01
N SER A 64 -0.36 -13.32 5.95
CA SER A 64 -1.09 -12.07 5.74
C SER A 64 -0.26 -10.84 6.14
N ASN A 65 1.05 -10.86 5.85
CA ASN A 65 1.90 -9.71 6.12
C ASN A 65 1.47 -8.52 5.24
N VAL A 66 0.74 -7.58 5.85
CA VAL A 66 0.12 -6.41 5.19
C VAL A 66 1.11 -5.26 5.01
N ALA A 67 2.43 -5.52 5.03
CA ALA A 67 3.43 -4.49 4.74
C ALA A 67 3.30 -4.04 3.28
N ASN A 68 2.43 -3.05 3.08
CA ASN A 68 2.14 -2.17 1.94
C ASN A 68 0.65 -2.16 1.56
N GLN A 69 -0.14 -1.48 2.38
CA GLN A 69 -1.41 -0.90 1.94
C GLN A 69 -1.46 0.58 2.34
N CYS A 70 -0.78 1.41 1.55
CA CYS A 70 -0.94 2.86 1.60
C CYS A 70 -1.05 3.38 0.17
N THR A 71 -2.20 3.92 -0.21
CA THR A 71 -2.38 4.68 -1.45
C THR A 71 -1.83 6.08 -1.22
N TYR A 72 -0.54 6.29 -1.50
CA TYR A 72 0.07 7.59 -1.31
C TYR A 72 -0.09 8.48 -2.55
N ARG A 73 -0.46 9.74 -2.32
CA ARG A 73 -0.81 10.70 -3.39
C ARG A 73 0.35 11.02 -4.32
N THR A 74 1.60 10.81 -3.89
CA THR A 74 2.81 11.18 -4.65
C THR A 74 3.36 10.08 -5.57
N LEU A 75 2.80 8.86 -5.54
CA LEU A 75 3.24 7.78 -6.43
C LEU A 75 2.96 8.10 -7.91
N GLN A 76 4.00 7.97 -8.72
CA GLN A 76 4.00 8.17 -10.17
C GLN A 76 4.00 6.84 -10.96
N PRO A 77 3.15 6.70 -12.01
CA PRO A 77 3.18 5.56 -12.92
C PRO A 77 4.53 5.45 -13.64
N LEU A 78 4.94 4.25 -14.04
CA LEU A 78 6.22 3.93 -14.71
C LEU A 78 7.50 4.30 -13.93
N GLN A 79 7.35 4.90 -12.75
CA GLN A 79 8.41 5.17 -11.80
C GLN A 79 8.26 4.26 -10.58
N HIS A 80 7.08 4.22 -9.96
CA HIS A 80 6.85 3.46 -8.72
C HIS A 80 5.84 2.32 -8.88
N TYR A 81 5.06 2.31 -9.95
CA TYR A 81 4.12 1.22 -10.23
C TYR A 81 3.72 1.21 -11.71
N TRP A 82 3.17 0.08 -12.15
CA TRP A 82 2.54 -0.05 -13.46
C TRP A 82 1.03 0.23 -13.35
N PRO A 83 0.46 1.17 -14.13
CA PRO A 83 -0.96 1.44 -14.08
C PRO A 83 -1.76 0.33 -14.77
N ILE A 84 -2.87 -0.08 -14.16
CA ILE A 84 -3.82 -1.06 -14.71
C ILE A 84 -5.14 -0.34 -14.97
N ARG A 85 -5.78 -0.61 -16.12
CA ARG A 85 -7.09 -0.03 -16.45
C ARG A 85 -8.15 -0.51 -15.48
N ASP A 86 -9.10 0.37 -15.15
CA ASP A 86 -10.22 -0.04 -14.30
C ASP A 86 -11.24 -0.91 -15.03
N LYS A 87 -11.37 -0.73 -16.34
CA LYS A 87 -12.16 -1.59 -17.22
C LYS A 87 -11.24 -2.63 -17.86
N ASP A 88 -11.78 -3.82 -18.14
CA ASP A 88 -11.06 -4.94 -18.78
C ASP A 88 -9.75 -5.30 -18.08
N LYS A 89 -9.79 -5.35 -16.73
CA LYS A 89 -8.61 -5.57 -15.87
C LYS A 89 -7.76 -6.76 -16.31
N CYS A 90 -8.37 -7.88 -16.69
CA CYS A 90 -7.63 -9.08 -17.09
C CYS A 90 -6.79 -8.88 -18.35
N ARG A 91 -7.31 -8.16 -19.36
CA ARG A 91 -6.55 -7.79 -20.56
C ARG A 91 -5.41 -6.83 -20.22
N SER A 92 -5.69 -5.85 -19.39
CA SER A 92 -4.66 -4.87 -18.96
C SER A 92 -3.56 -5.53 -18.14
N ILE A 93 -3.90 -6.49 -17.26
CA ILE A 93 -2.94 -7.29 -16.49
C ILE A 93 -2.10 -8.16 -17.41
N LYS A 94 -2.71 -8.87 -18.37
CA LYS A 94 -1.97 -9.71 -19.32
C LYS A 94 -0.96 -8.90 -20.13
N PHE A 95 -1.38 -7.75 -20.64
CA PHE A 95 -0.49 -6.83 -21.33
C PHE A 95 0.66 -6.37 -20.42
N ALA A 96 0.36 -5.97 -19.18
CA ALA A 96 1.38 -5.55 -18.21
C ALA A 96 2.41 -6.65 -17.95
N VAL A 97 1.95 -7.89 -17.72
CA VAL A 97 2.85 -9.04 -17.47
C VAL A 97 3.73 -9.32 -18.68
N ASP A 98 3.15 -9.40 -19.87
CA ASP A 98 3.91 -9.65 -21.10
C ASP A 98 4.95 -8.54 -21.36
N TRP A 99 4.55 -7.28 -21.20
CA TRP A 99 5.43 -6.15 -21.41
C TRP A 99 6.59 -6.16 -20.41
N LEU A 100 6.31 -6.34 -19.12
CA LEU A 100 7.33 -6.32 -18.06
C LEU A 100 8.29 -7.52 -18.16
N ASN A 101 7.78 -8.68 -18.57
CA ASN A 101 8.62 -9.86 -18.82
C ASN A 101 9.54 -9.68 -20.04
N ASN A 102 9.11 -8.90 -21.04
CA ASN A 102 9.96 -8.52 -22.17
C ASN A 102 10.88 -7.31 -21.89
N HIS A 103 10.69 -6.62 -20.75
CA HIS A 103 11.45 -5.43 -20.34
C HIS A 103 11.93 -5.56 -18.88
N THR A 104 12.61 -6.67 -18.58
CA THR A 104 12.99 -7.06 -17.21
C THR A 104 13.80 -5.99 -16.47
N GLN A 105 14.72 -5.31 -17.15
CA GLN A 105 15.48 -4.19 -16.56
C GLN A 105 14.57 -3.06 -16.08
N LYS A 106 13.57 -2.69 -16.90
CA LYS A 106 12.61 -1.64 -16.55
C LYS A 106 11.68 -2.08 -15.42
N ALA A 107 11.24 -3.34 -15.46
CA ALA A 107 10.44 -3.94 -14.39
C ALA A 107 11.18 -3.90 -13.04
N GLN A 108 12.48 -4.24 -13.04
CA GLN A 108 13.33 -4.20 -11.86
C GLN A 108 13.51 -2.76 -11.35
N GLU A 109 13.73 -1.80 -12.25
CA GLU A 109 13.87 -0.38 -11.90
C GLU A 109 12.60 0.14 -11.19
N ILE A 110 11.42 -0.11 -11.76
CA ILE A 110 10.14 0.29 -11.16
C ILE A 110 9.98 -0.32 -9.77
N GLY A 111 10.26 -1.62 -9.62
CA GLY A 111 10.16 -2.31 -8.34
C GLY A 111 11.16 -1.79 -7.28
N ARG A 112 12.37 -1.41 -7.71
CA ARG A 112 13.40 -0.81 -6.85
C ARG A 112 12.96 0.56 -6.35
N GLU A 113 12.61 1.47 -7.27
CA GLU A 113 12.17 2.84 -6.96
C GLU A 113 10.93 2.84 -6.05
N ALA A 114 9.97 1.96 -6.32
CA ALA A 114 8.79 1.78 -5.46
C ALA A 114 9.19 1.43 -4.03
N SER A 115 10.11 0.49 -3.86
CA SER A 115 10.48 0.06 -2.52
C SER A 115 11.40 1.05 -1.80
N GLU A 116 12.25 1.78 -2.52
CA GLU A 116 13.06 2.86 -1.93
C GLU A 116 12.15 4.00 -1.48
N PHE A 117 11.15 4.37 -2.28
CA PHE A 117 10.12 5.33 -1.89
C PHE A 117 9.40 4.89 -0.60
N MET A 118 8.98 3.62 -0.52
CA MET A 118 8.32 3.10 0.68
C MET A 118 9.20 3.20 1.93
N GLN A 119 10.52 3.04 1.79
CA GLN A 119 11.45 3.10 2.93
C GLN A 119 11.80 4.52 3.33
N ARG A 120 11.98 5.40 2.36
CA ARG A 120 12.41 6.77 2.58
C ARG A 120 11.25 7.69 2.93
N ASP A 121 10.17 7.61 2.14
CA ASP A 121 9.06 8.56 2.18
C ASP A 121 7.88 8.04 3.01
N LEU A 122 7.75 6.72 3.18
CA LEU A 122 6.71 6.07 3.99
C LEU A 122 7.27 5.30 5.20
N SER A 123 8.37 5.79 5.79
CA SER A 123 8.85 5.30 7.08
C SER A 123 7.84 5.57 8.19
N MET A 124 7.86 4.77 9.26
CA MET A 124 7.00 5.02 10.43
C MET A 124 7.27 6.38 11.07
N GLU A 125 8.52 6.84 11.02
CA GLU A 125 8.91 8.20 11.44
C GLU A 125 8.12 9.25 10.67
N ASN A 126 8.14 9.21 9.34
CA ASN A 126 7.39 10.15 8.51
C ASN A 126 5.87 10.05 8.72
N VAL A 127 5.35 8.85 8.99
CA VAL A 127 3.92 8.66 9.30
C VAL A 127 3.55 9.37 10.59
N TYR A 128 4.33 9.18 11.67
CA TYR A 128 4.08 9.84 12.94
C TYR A 128 4.27 11.35 12.86
N ASP A 129 5.30 11.81 12.15
CA ASP A 129 5.53 13.23 11.92
C ASP A 129 4.38 13.89 11.13
N TYR A 130 3.87 13.21 10.10
CA TYR A 130 2.70 13.67 9.37
C TYR A 130 1.46 13.75 10.26
N MET A 131 1.20 12.72 11.09
CA MET A 131 0.08 12.71 12.03
C MET A 131 0.18 13.87 13.03
N PHE A 132 1.36 14.07 13.63
CA PHE A 132 1.61 15.14 14.57
C PHE A 132 1.41 16.52 13.91
N HIS A 133 2.00 16.72 12.73
CA HIS A 133 1.82 17.96 11.97
C HIS A 133 0.34 18.23 11.67
N LEU A 134 -0.40 17.23 11.18
CA LEU A 134 -1.81 17.36 10.85
C LEU A 134 -2.64 17.78 12.07
N LEU A 135 -2.45 17.11 13.20
CA LEU A 135 -3.14 17.44 14.46
C LEU A 135 -2.75 18.83 14.97
N ASN A 136 -1.47 19.19 14.87
CA ASN A 136 -0.96 20.49 15.28
C ASN A 136 -1.56 21.63 14.43
N GLU A 137 -1.52 21.54 13.11
CA GLU A 137 -2.12 22.56 12.22
C GLU A 137 -3.64 22.64 12.38
N TYR A 138 -4.31 21.49 12.52
CA TYR A 138 -5.76 21.45 12.77
C TYR A 138 -6.11 22.13 14.10
N SER A 139 -5.31 21.95 15.15
CA SER A 139 -5.57 22.56 16.46
C SER A 139 -5.59 24.09 16.40
N LYS A 140 -4.82 24.71 15.49
CA LYS A 140 -4.79 26.17 15.29
C LYS A 140 -6.09 26.71 14.67
N LEU A 141 -6.87 25.85 14.01
CA LEU A 141 -8.15 26.21 13.41
C LEU A 141 -9.30 26.20 14.43
N LEU A 142 -9.07 25.67 15.65
CA LEU A 142 -10.08 25.63 16.69
C LEU A 142 -10.46 27.04 17.13
N LYS A 143 -11.74 27.37 16.99
CA LYS A 143 -12.31 28.67 17.40
C LYS A 143 -12.77 28.68 18.86
N TYR A 144 -12.48 27.63 19.62
CA TYR A 144 -12.90 27.46 21.01
C TYR A 144 -11.81 26.75 21.80
N LYS A 145 -11.83 26.92 23.13
CA LYS A 145 -10.94 26.21 24.05
C LYS A 145 -11.53 24.82 24.34
N PRO A 146 -10.83 23.71 24.01
CA PRO A 146 -11.30 22.37 24.33
C PRO A 146 -11.50 22.19 25.83
N GLN A 147 -12.56 21.48 26.22
CA GLN A 147 -12.82 21.09 27.61
C GLN A 147 -13.01 19.57 27.66
N VAL A 148 -12.50 18.94 28.72
CA VAL A 148 -12.64 17.50 28.94
C VAL A 148 -14.06 17.21 29.44
N PRO A 149 -14.85 16.37 28.74
CA PRO A 149 -16.16 15.93 29.23
C PRO A 149 -16.07 15.20 30.57
N LYS A 150 -17.09 15.35 31.43
CA LYS A 150 -17.11 14.78 32.81
C LYS A 150 -16.93 13.26 32.88
N ASN A 151 -17.27 12.53 31.82
CA ASN A 151 -17.19 11.07 31.76
C ASN A 151 -16.05 10.57 30.85
N SER A 152 -15.10 11.45 30.53
CA SER A 152 -13.92 11.04 29.77
C SER A 152 -12.99 10.21 30.64
N VAL A 153 -12.63 9.03 30.13
CA VAL A 153 -11.57 8.20 30.70
C VAL A 153 -10.27 8.57 30.01
N GLU A 154 -9.24 8.88 30.78
CA GLU A 154 -7.91 9.15 30.24
C GLU A 154 -7.32 7.85 29.67
N LEU A 155 -6.85 7.94 28.43
CA LEU A 155 -6.19 6.81 27.76
C LEU A 155 -4.70 6.82 28.13
N CYS A 156 -4.31 6.08 29.16
CA CYS A 156 -2.90 5.81 29.41
C CYS A 156 -2.34 4.86 28.35
N THR A 157 -1.12 5.10 27.86
CA THR A 157 -0.44 4.22 26.90
C THR A 157 -0.27 2.79 27.42
N GLU A 158 -0.07 2.65 28.71
CA GLU A 158 -0.04 1.41 29.45
C GLU A 158 -1.43 0.76 29.46
N ALA A 159 -2.49 1.57 29.58
CA ALA A 159 -3.89 1.12 29.56
C ALA A 159 -4.40 0.68 28.18
N LEU A 160 -3.65 0.88 27.09
CA LEU A 160 -3.87 0.20 25.80
C LEU A 160 -3.30 -1.24 25.80
N VAL A 161 -2.34 -1.52 26.69
CA VAL A 161 -1.74 -2.84 26.90
C VAL A 161 -2.45 -3.61 28.01
N CYS A 162 -2.91 -2.93 29.06
CA CYS A 162 -3.59 -3.50 30.23
C CYS A 162 -4.96 -4.19 30.01
N PRO A 163 -5.78 -3.93 28.96
CA PRO A 163 -7.05 -4.65 28.80
C PRO A 163 -6.85 -6.13 28.46
N SER A 164 -5.61 -6.55 28.14
CA SER A 164 -5.23 -7.96 27.95
C SER A 164 -5.17 -8.77 29.26
N GLU A 165 -5.64 -8.23 30.38
CA GLU A 165 -5.81 -8.99 31.63
C GLU A 165 -6.96 -10.01 31.58
N GLY A 166 -7.77 -10.00 30.51
CA GLY A 166 -8.72 -11.08 30.19
C GLY A 166 -8.34 -11.75 28.88
N GLU A 167 -8.00 -13.04 28.97
CA GLU A 167 -7.70 -13.96 27.85
C GLU A 167 -6.37 -13.72 27.12
N ASP A 168 -5.38 -14.54 27.51
CA ASP A 168 -4.08 -14.72 26.88
C ASP A 168 -2.97 -13.71 27.28
N VAL A 169 -2.42 -13.91 28.48
CA VAL A 169 -1.27 -13.18 29.05
C VAL A 169 0.00 -13.29 28.18
N ASN A 170 0.05 -14.28 27.29
CA ASN A 170 1.09 -14.52 26.27
C ASN A 170 0.57 -14.32 24.84
N GLY A 171 -0.61 -13.71 24.69
CA GLY A 171 -1.26 -13.47 23.43
C GLY A 171 -0.37 -12.67 22.48
N VAL A 172 -0.39 -13.10 21.22
CA VAL A 172 0.36 -12.49 20.12
C VAL A 172 0.08 -10.98 20.02
N ASP A 173 -1.16 -10.57 20.30
CA ASP A 173 -1.59 -9.17 20.30
C ASP A 173 -0.87 -8.33 21.36
N LYS A 174 -0.70 -8.84 22.59
CA LYS A 174 0.02 -8.16 23.65
C LYS A 174 1.49 -7.93 23.27
N LYS A 175 2.13 -8.91 22.62
CA LYS A 175 3.51 -8.79 22.14
C LYS A 175 3.65 -7.70 21.06
N PHE A 176 2.70 -7.61 20.13
CA PHE A 176 2.69 -6.57 19.10
C PHE A 176 2.39 -5.18 19.67
N MET A 177 1.46 -5.07 20.62
CA MET A 177 1.11 -3.82 21.30
C MET A 177 2.29 -3.27 22.11
N ILE A 178 2.98 -4.13 22.89
CA ILE A 178 4.21 -3.75 23.61
C ILE A 178 5.32 -3.34 22.64
N GLY A 179 5.50 -4.07 21.53
CA GLY A 179 6.50 -3.74 20.52
C GLY A 179 6.24 -2.42 19.78
N SER A 180 5.02 -1.88 19.86
CA SER A 180 4.62 -0.61 19.23
C SER A 180 4.80 0.59 20.17
N LEU A 181 5.15 0.37 21.44
CA LEU A 181 5.39 1.44 22.39
C LEU A 181 6.65 2.21 22.03
N VAL A 182 6.52 3.52 21.82
CA VAL A 182 7.64 4.43 21.64
C VAL A 182 8.24 4.72 23.02
N SER A 183 9.44 4.20 23.28
CA SER A 183 10.04 4.27 24.62
C SER A 183 10.50 5.67 25.03
N ARG A 184 10.84 6.54 24.06
CA ARG A 184 11.27 7.93 24.28
C ARG A 184 10.91 8.82 23.09
N PRO A 185 10.60 10.10 23.30
CA PRO A 185 10.49 11.06 22.22
C PRO A 185 11.82 11.15 21.46
N HIS A 186 11.76 11.36 20.15
CA HIS A 186 12.96 11.52 19.34
C HIS A 186 13.73 12.78 19.78
N ALA A 187 15.06 12.70 19.85
CA ALA A 187 15.89 13.78 20.36
C ALA A 187 16.02 14.97 19.38
N SER A 188 15.70 14.76 18.10
CA SER A 188 15.62 15.85 17.13
C SER A 188 14.30 16.59 17.25
N GLY A 189 14.29 17.87 16.90
CA GLY A 189 13.05 18.61 16.72
C GLY A 189 12.14 17.97 15.66
N PRO A 190 10.86 18.36 15.60
CA PRO A 190 9.91 17.85 14.61
C PRO A 190 10.49 18.03 13.20
N CYS A 191 10.40 16.98 12.39
CA CYS A 191 10.96 17.03 11.04
C CYS A 191 10.24 18.11 10.22
N SER A 192 10.97 18.76 9.31
CA SER A 192 10.34 19.70 8.38
C SER A 192 9.67 18.89 7.28
N LEU A 193 8.34 18.79 7.34
CA LEU A 193 7.59 18.24 6.21
C LEU A 193 7.86 19.05 4.95
N PRO A 194 7.92 18.41 3.77
CA PRO A 194 7.99 19.14 2.51
C PRO A 194 6.76 20.07 2.42
N PRO A 195 6.94 21.29 1.90
CA PRO A 195 5.83 22.21 1.76
C PRO A 195 4.72 21.60 0.91
N PRO A 196 3.44 21.91 1.20
CA PRO A 196 2.35 21.45 0.37
C PRO A 196 2.57 21.95 -1.06
N PHE A 197 2.10 21.16 -2.04
CA PHE A 197 2.08 21.64 -3.42
C PHE A 197 1.27 22.95 -3.48
N ASP A 198 1.85 23.95 -4.13
CA ASP A 198 1.05 25.08 -4.61
C ASP A 198 0.08 24.56 -5.68
N SER A 199 -0.97 25.35 -5.96
CA SER A 199 -2.03 24.90 -6.90
C SER A 199 -1.46 24.51 -8.27
N ASN A 200 -0.45 25.23 -8.76
CA ASN A 200 0.22 24.96 -10.03
C ASN A 200 1.09 23.69 -9.98
N GLY A 201 1.85 23.48 -8.90
CA GLY A 201 2.63 22.28 -8.67
C GLY A 201 1.75 21.03 -8.58
N LEU A 202 0.61 21.12 -7.91
CA LEU A 202 -0.38 20.05 -7.82
C LEU A 202 -0.97 19.71 -9.19
N GLU A 203 -1.36 20.72 -9.97
CA GLU A 203 -1.88 20.52 -11.33
C GLU A 203 -0.82 19.87 -12.23
N LYS A 204 0.43 20.36 -12.19
CA LYS A 204 1.54 19.80 -12.95
C LYS A 204 1.79 18.34 -12.58
N PHE A 205 1.71 18.01 -11.29
CA PHE A 205 1.83 16.64 -10.79
C PHE A 205 0.72 15.74 -11.33
N HIS A 206 -0.54 16.17 -11.25
CA HIS A 206 -1.69 15.42 -11.79
C HIS A 206 -1.60 15.25 -13.30
N ARG A 207 -1.24 16.30 -14.03
CA ARG A 207 -1.06 16.26 -15.48
C ARG A 207 0.03 15.28 -15.89
N LYS A 208 1.19 15.29 -15.21
CA LYS A 208 2.26 14.32 -15.46
C LYS A 208 1.76 12.88 -15.27
N LYS A 209 1.06 12.63 -14.15
CA LYS A 209 0.50 11.32 -13.83
C LYS A 209 -0.48 10.84 -14.91
N LEU A 210 -1.43 11.69 -15.33
CA LEU A 210 -2.39 11.37 -16.38
C LEU A 210 -1.72 11.09 -17.73
N ASN A 211 -0.69 11.87 -18.09
CA ASN A 211 0.03 11.65 -19.34
C ASN A 211 0.75 10.29 -19.37
N LEU A 212 1.35 9.88 -18.25
CA LEU A 212 2.01 8.58 -18.13
C LEU A 212 1.02 7.42 -18.20
N ILE A 213 -0.17 7.57 -17.58
CA ILE A 213 -1.25 6.58 -17.71
C ILE A 213 -1.69 6.45 -19.17
N ARG A 214 -1.98 7.57 -19.83
CA ARG A 214 -2.37 7.60 -21.25
C ARG A 214 -1.31 7.00 -22.18
N GLN A 215 -0.04 7.12 -21.83
CA GLN A 215 1.05 6.50 -22.58
C GLN A 215 0.96 4.97 -22.52
N VAL A 216 0.77 4.41 -21.33
CA VAL A 216 0.59 2.95 -21.15
C VAL A 216 -0.68 2.48 -21.84
N GLU A 217 -1.76 3.25 -21.75
CA GLU A 217 -3.02 2.94 -22.45
C GLU A 217 -2.81 2.82 -23.96
N LYS A 218 -2.07 3.75 -24.59
CA LYS A 218 -1.75 3.66 -26.02
C LYS A 218 -0.93 2.42 -26.38
N TRP A 219 0.02 2.03 -25.52
CA TRP A 219 0.81 0.81 -25.72
C TRP A 219 -0.08 -0.43 -25.64
N GLU A 220 -0.99 -0.47 -24.66
CA GLU A 220 -1.96 -1.55 -24.48
C GLU A 220 -2.88 -1.68 -25.71
N ASP A 221 -3.43 -0.58 -26.20
CA ASP A 221 -4.28 -0.59 -27.40
C ASP A 221 -3.52 -1.10 -28.63
N SER A 222 -2.27 -0.63 -28.81
CA SER A 222 -1.42 -1.06 -29.92
C SER A 222 -1.01 -2.53 -29.83
N TYR A 223 -0.86 -3.06 -28.61
CA TYR A 223 -0.58 -4.48 -28.39
C TYR A 223 -1.78 -5.33 -28.81
N TRP A 224 -2.98 -4.99 -28.34
CA TRP A 224 -4.18 -5.77 -28.66
C TRP A 224 -4.60 -5.67 -30.12
N GLN A 225 -4.33 -4.55 -30.80
CA GLN A 225 -4.51 -4.42 -32.26
C GLN A 225 -3.64 -5.37 -33.09
N LYS A 226 -2.50 -5.85 -32.55
CA LYS A 226 -1.59 -6.77 -33.23
C LYS A 226 -1.87 -8.23 -32.92
N VAL A 227 -2.54 -8.49 -31.81
CA VAL A 227 -2.87 -9.83 -31.31
C VAL A 227 -4.23 -10.30 -31.86
N LEU A 228 -5.11 -9.35 -32.21
CA LEU A 228 -6.37 -9.58 -32.94
C LEU A 228 -6.13 -9.61 -34.45
#